data_AF-A0A0B6Z0Y1-F1
#
_entry.id   AF-A0A0B6Z0Y1-F1
#
_cell.length_a   1.000
_cell.length_b   1.000
_cell.length_c   1.000
_cell.angle_alpha   90.00
_cell.angle_beta   90.00
_cell.angle_gamma   90.00
#
_symmetry.space_group_name_H-M   'P 1'
#
loop_
_entity.id
_entity.type
_entity.pdbx_description
1 polymer ?
#
loop_
_entity_poly.entity_id
_entity_poly.type
_entity_poly.pdbx_seq_one_letter_code
_entity_poly.pdbx_strand_id
1 'polypeptide(L)'
;LNRQSDMGLMAYLGIEQRFWLMDDILQQDTTQKLSTIKDVCYAEAVDTLQQLSTAFSPIEKLKIIEQTFNVITKTVAVTLKDDHMWCMDDLFPIFQFVVLRAKIRHLCAEIHMIDDLMEPYMEHGERGLMFTTLKACYFQIQNEKLPLH
;
A
#
# COMPACT_ATOMS: atom_id res chain seq x y z
N LEU A 1 12.93 2.68 -7.64
CA LEU A 1 11.65 3.16 -7.08
C LEU A 1 11.76 3.80 -5.69
N ASN A 2 12.34 3.16 -4.67
CA ASN A 2 12.38 3.67 -3.28
C ASN A 2 13.10 5.02 -3.01
N ARG A 3 13.72 5.64 -4.02
CA ARG A 3 14.40 6.94 -3.90
C ARG A 3 13.60 8.11 -4.49
N GLN A 4 12.50 7.83 -5.18
CA GLN A 4 11.65 8.86 -5.78
C GLN A 4 10.82 9.58 -4.70
N SER A 5 10.43 10.83 -4.97
CA SER A 5 9.42 11.52 -4.14
C SER A 5 8.07 10.79 -4.23
N ASP A 6 7.19 11.04 -3.27
CA ASP A 6 5.88 10.39 -3.18
C ASP A 6 5.08 10.67 -4.45
N MET A 7 5.02 11.94 -4.87
CA MET A 7 4.43 12.34 -6.15
C MET A 7 5.07 11.66 -7.36
N GLY A 8 6.41 11.57 -7.40
CA GLY A 8 7.11 10.92 -8.51
C GLY A 8 6.80 9.44 -8.60
N LEU A 9 6.70 8.77 -7.44
CA LEU A 9 6.34 7.37 -7.36
C LEU A 9 4.86 7.13 -7.72
N MET A 10 3.94 7.97 -7.24
CA MET A 10 2.53 7.88 -7.58
C MET A 10 2.31 8.06 -9.09
N ALA A 11 2.99 9.05 -9.70
CA ALA A 11 2.95 9.25 -11.14
C ALA A 11 3.53 8.06 -11.92
N TYR A 12 4.63 7.47 -11.45
CA TYR A 12 5.22 6.28 -12.06
C TYR A 12 4.28 5.07 -12.02
N LEU A 13 3.58 4.89 -10.90
CA LEU A 13 2.60 3.81 -10.70
C LEU A 13 1.26 4.06 -11.42
N GLY A 14 1.10 5.20 -12.09
CA GLY A 14 -0.13 5.53 -12.81
C GLY A 14 -1.30 5.91 -11.90
N ILE A 15 -1.05 6.26 -10.63
CA ILE A 15 -2.11 6.69 -9.71
C ILE A 15 -2.66 8.03 -10.20
N GLU A 16 -3.97 8.11 -10.43
CA GLU A 16 -4.60 9.36 -10.86
C GLU A 16 -4.42 10.49 -9.82
N GLN A 17 -4.27 11.73 -10.30
CA GLN A 17 -3.99 12.89 -9.45
C GLN A 17 -5.05 13.13 -8.37
N ARG A 18 -6.30 12.75 -8.61
CA ARG A 18 -7.38 12.84 -7.61
C ARG A 18 -7.12 11.99 -6.35
N PHE A 19 -6.30 10.94 -6.45
CA PHE A 19 -5.92 10.09 -5.32
C PHE A 19 -4.63 10.54 -4.63
N TRP A 20 -4.02 11.66 -5.04
CA TRP A 20 -2.77 12.17 -4.45
C TRP A 20 -3.00 12.90 -3.11
N LEU A 21 -4.25 13.01 -2.64
CA LEU A 21 -4.62 13.63 -1.36
C LEU A 21 -4.14 15.10 -1.22
N MET A 22 -4.05 15.83 -2.35
CA MET A 22 -3.49 17.18 -2.41
C MET A 22 -4.33 18.23 -1.64
N ASP A 23 -5.65 18.09 -1.62
CA ASP A 23 -6.56 19.08 -0.99
C ASP A 23 -6.55 19.02 0.55
N ASP A 24 -6.38 17.83 1.15
CA ASP A 24 -6.26 17.70 2.62
C ASP A 24 -4.97 18.34 3.15
N ILE A 25 -3.91 18.39 2.31
CA ILE A 25 -2.61 19.01 2.65
C ILE A 25 -2.69 20.54 2.57
N LEU A 26 -3.50 21.08 1.64
CA LEU A 26 -3.67 22.53 1.45
C LEU A 26 -4.55 23.19 2.52
N GLN A 27 -5.46 22.44 3.16
CA GLN A 27 -6.29 22.97 4.25
C GLN A 27 -5.59 23.03 5.61
N GLN A 28 -4.46 22.33 5.81
CA GLN A 28 -3.86 22.20 7.15
C GLN A 28 -2.89 23.31 7.57
N ASP A 29 -2.20 24.04 6.68
CA ASP A 29 -1.59 25.33 7.08
C ASP A 29 -0.98 26.08 5.90
N THR A 30 -1.43 27.32 5.72
CA THR A 30 -0.85 28.27 4.77
C THR A 30 0.40 28.87 5.41
N THR A 31 1.60 28.25 5.29
CA THR A 31 2.90 28.96 5.15
C THR A 31 4.17 28.11 5.28
N GLN A 32 4.15 26.82 5.64
CA GLN A 32 5.40 26.07 5.79
C GLN A 32 5.38 24.69 5.16
N LYS A 33 6.22 24.56 4.12
CA LYS A 33 6.93 23.36 3.65
C LYS A 33 6.22 22.48 2.61
N LEU A 34 6.49 22.80 1.34
CA LEU A 34 6.58 21.81 0.26
C LEU A 34 7.53 20.63 0.58
N SER A 35 8.39 20.75 1.60
CA SER A 35 9.25 19.67 2.07
C SER A 35 8.57 18.63 2.97
N THR A 36 7.38 18.92 3.54
CA THR A 36 6.61 17.96 4.38
C THR A 36 5.66 17.09 3.56
N ILE A 37 5.44 17.42 2.27
CA ILE A 37 4.66 16.59 1.32
C ILE A 37 5.30 15.20 1.13
N LYS A 38 6.55 15.02 1.59
CA LYS A 38 7.31 13.76 1.52
C LYS A 38 6.74 12.62 2.39
N ASP A 39 5.84 12.86 3.34
CA ASP A 39 5.52 11.84 4.37
C ASP A 39 4.02 11.71 4.75
N VAL A 40 3.08 12.29 4.00
CA VAL A 40 1.66 12.37 4.47
C VAL A 40 0.69 11.45 3.73
N CYS A 41 0.85 11.25 2.42
CA CYS A 41 -0.14 10.50 1.64
C CYS A 41 -0.18 9.03 2.06
N TYR A 42 -1.34 8.55 2.51
CA TYR A 42 -1.55 7.19 3.00
C TYR A 42 -0.64 6.77 4.17
N ALA A 43 -0.16 7.71 4.98
CA ALA A 43 0.75 7.43 6.12
C ALA A 43 0.18 6.38 7.08
N GLU A 44 -1.12 6.45 7.41
CA GLU A 44 -1.79 5.45 8.27
C GLU A 44 -1.73 4.04 7.66
N ALA A 45 -1.92 3.91 6.33
CA ALA A 45 -1.85 2.63 5.65
C ALA A 45 -0.42 2.07 5.64
N VAL A 46 0.56 2.95 5.46
CA VAL A 46 2.00 2.64 5.52
C VAL A 46 2.38 2.13 6.90
N ASP A 47 2.00 2.85 7.96
CA ASP A 47 2.28 2.48 9.35
C ASP A 47 1.59 1.18 9.74
N THR A 48 0.35 0.97 9.28
CA THR A 48 -0.40 -0.28 9.47
C THR A 48 0.36 -1.44 8.84
N LEU A 49 0.78 -1.30 7.57
CA LEU A 49 1.46 -2.37 6.86
C LEU A 49 2.86 -2.65 7.45
N GLN A 50 3.53 -1.66 8.04
CA GLN A 50 4.80 -1.87 8.74
C GLN A 50 4.68 -2.84 9.93
N GLN A 51 3.51 -2.92 10.57
CA GLN A 51 3.24 -3.89 11.63
C GLN A 51 3.31 -5.34 11.14
N LEU A 52 3.32 -5.58 9.82
CA LEU A 52 3.49 -6.93 9.28
C LEU A 52 4.75 -7.61 9.84
N SER A 53 5.83 -6.83 10.08
CA SER A 53 7.09 -7.33 10.62
C SER A 53 7.05 -7.65 12.12
N THR A 54 6.01 -7.21 12.84
CA THR A 54 5.87 -7.39 14.30
C THR A 54 4.87 -8.48 14.66
N ALA A 55 4.04 -8.92 13.72
CA ALA A 55 3.13 -10.05 13.91
C ALA A 55 3.84 -11.41 13.87
N PHE A 56 3.37 -12.36 14.68
CA PHE A 56 4.01 -13.67 14.85
C PHE A 56 3.18 -14.86 14.35
N SER A 57 1.94 -14.61 13.90
CA SER A 57 1.10 -15.65 13.29
C SER A 57 0.62 -15.26 11.89
N PRO A 58 0.37 -16.23 10.99
CA PRO A 58 -0.15 -15.96 9.65
C PRO A 58 -1.49 -15.21 9.67
N ILE A 59 -2.37 -15.58 10.60
CA ILE A 59 -3.68 -14.93 10.76
C ILE A 59 -3.55 -13.45 11.17
N GLU A 60 -2.61 -13.11 12.06
CA GLU A 60 -2.35 -11.72 12.42
C GLU A 60 -1.79 -10.93 11.24
N LYS A 61 -0.86 -11.51 10.49
CA LYS A 61 -0.32 -10.89 9.28
C LYS A 61 -1.38 -10.64 8.23
N LEU A 62 -2.27 -11.61 8.00
CA LEU A 62 -3.41 -11.45 7.08
C LEU A 62 -4.39 -10.36 7.54
N LYS A 63 -4.63 -10.24 8.85
CA LYS A 63 -5.43 -9.13 9.40
C LYS A 63 -4.77 -7.78 9.18
N ILE A 64 -3.45 -7.68 9.32
CA ILE A 64 -2.71 -6.44 9.04
C ILE A 64 -2.87 -6.06 7.56
N ILE A 65 -2.74 -7.01 6.64
CA ILE A 65 -2.96 -6.77 5.21
C ILE A 65 -4.39 -6.26 4.98
N GLU A 66 -5.40 -6.95 5.50
CA GLU A 66 -6.82 -6.54 5.42
C GLU A 66 -7.04 -5.12 5.99
N GLN A 67 -6.45 -4.83 7.15
CA GLN A 67 -6.51 -3.49 7.76
C GLN A 67 -5.88 -2.43 6.85
N THR A 68 -4.75 -2.71 6.21
CA THR A 68 -4.13 -1.79 5.25
C THR A 68 -5.08 -1.47 4.09
N PHE A 69 -5.74 -2.48 3.51
CA PHE A 69 -6.75 -2.28 2.45
C PHE A 69 -7.93 -1.41 2.92
N ASN A 70 -8.42 -1.65 4.13
CA ASN A 70 -9.50 -0.87 4.72
C ASN A 70 -9.09 0.59 4.98
N VAL A 71 -7.88 0.81 5.48
CA VAL A 71 -7.35 2.17 5.70
C VAL A 71 -7.26 2.90 4.36
N ILE A 72 -6.69 2.30 3.31
CA ILE A 72 -6.61 2.91 1.98
C ILE A 72 -8.01 3.27 1.48
N THR A 73 -8.95 2.32 1.51
CA THR A 73 -10.32 2.54 1.01
C THR A 73 -11.02 3.65 1.78
N LYS A 74 -10.84 3.71 3.10
CA LYS A 74 -11.39 4.76 3.95
C LYS A 74 -10.76 6.12 3.65
N THR A 75 -9.44 6.20 3.52
CA THR A 75 -8.73 7.44 3.16
C THR A 75 -9.27 7.98 1.84
N VAL A 76 -9.40 7.12 0.84
CA VAL A 76 -9.93 7.47 -0.48
C VAL A 76 -11.39 7.94 -0.38
N ALA A 77 -12.24 7.23 0.36
CA ALA A 77 -13.66 7.58 0.52
C ALA A 77 -13.87 8.94 1.21
N VAL A 78 -12.96 9.35 2.09
CA VAL A 78 -13.01 10.68 2.73
C VAL A 78 -12.62 11.78 1.75
N THR A 79 -11.62 11.54 0.91
CA THR A 79 -11.11 12.53 -0.06
C THR A 79 -12.02 12.64 -1.28
N LEU A 80 -12.53 11.52 -1.79
CA LEU A 80 -13.47 11.49 -2.92
C LEU A 80 -14.89 11.69 -2.41
N LYS A 81 -15.35 12.93 -2.47
CA LYS A 81 -16.75 13.31 -2.19
C LYS A 81 -17.73 12.89 -3.29
N ASP A 82 -17.32 12.01 -4.21
CA ASP A 82 -18.01 11.70 -5.45
C ASP A 82 -18.40 10.23 -5.53
N ASP A 83 -19.48 9.93 -6.25
CA ASP A 83 -20.11 8.60 -6.38
C ASP A 83 -19.38 7.71 -7.41
N HIS A 84 -18.05 7.79 -7.43
CA HIS A 84 -17.25 7.05 -8.39
C HIS A 84 -17.13 5.58 -8.01
N MET A 85 -17.22 4.70 -9.02
CA MET A 85 -17.08 3.25 -8.85
C MET A 85 -15.61 2.89 -8.59
N TRP A 86 -15.19 2.93 -7.32
CA TRP A 86 -13.89 2.46 -6.84
C TRP A 86 -13.67 1.00 -7.21
N CYS A 87 -12.61 0.72 -7.99
CA CYS A 87 -12.32 -0.62 -8.48
C CYS A 87 -10.87 -1.05 -8.21
N MET A 88 -10.55 -2.29 -8.61
CA MET A 88 -9.23 -2.88 -8.38
C MET A 88 -8.12 -2.12 -9.13
N ASP A 89 -8.43 -1.57 -10.31
CA ASP A 89 -7.46 -0.82 -11.12
C ASP A 89 -7.07 0.51 -10.44
N ASP A 90 -7.95 1.08 -9.61
CA ASP A 90 -7.64 2.26 -8.78
C ASP A 90 -6.87 1.85 -7.51
N LEU A 91 -7.32 0.79 -6.85
CA LEU A 91 -6.81 0.32 -5.56
C LEU A 91 -5.40 -0.28 -5.65
N PHE A 92 -5.13 -1.11 -6.66
CA PHE A 92 -3.86 -1.79 -6.82
C PHE A 92 -2.65 -0.87 -6.85
N PRO A 93 -2.59 0.18 -7.70
CA PRO A 93 -1.42 1.04 -7.75
C PRO A 93 -1.22 1.83 -6.44
N ILE A 94 -2.31 2.18 -5.74
CA ILE A 94 -2.22 2.80 -4.40
C ILE A 94 -1.67 1.81 -3.36
N PHE A 95 -2.13 0.56 -3.38
CA PHE A 95 -1.59 -0.47 -2.51
C PHE A 95 -0.11 -0.75 -2.82
N GLN A 96 0.28 -0.80 -4.10
CA GLN A 96 1.67 -0.90 -4.55
C GLN A 96 2.54 0.24 -4.00
N PHE A 97 2.02 1.48 -4.03
CA PHE A 97 2.66 2.65 -3.42
C PHE A 97 2.88 2.45 -1.92
N VAL A 98 1.84 2.01 -1.19
CA VAL A 98 1.91 1.74 0.25
C VAL A 98 2.95 0.66 0.58
N VAL A 99 3.00 -0.44 -0.18
CA VAL A 99 4.00 -1.52 -0.01
C VAL A 99 5.43 -0.98 -0.19
N LEU A 100 5.66 -0.16 -1.22
CA LEU A 100 6.97 0.46 -1.47
C LEU A 100 7.37 1.43 -0.34
N ARG A 101 6.41 2.20 0.19
CA ARG A 101 6.62 3.18 1.26
C ARG A 101 6.81 2.54 2.63
N ALA A 102 6.14 1.43 2.90
CA ALA A 102 6.28 0.66 4.14
C ALA A 102 7.73 0.17 4.36
N LYS A 103 8.50 -0.03 3.29
CA LYS A 103 9.93 -0.42 3.35
C LYS A 103 10.18 -1.62 4.27
N ILE A 104 9.29 -2.61 4.23
CA ILE A 104 9.41 -3.84 5.01
C ILE A 104 10.72 -4.54 4.65
N ARG A 105 11.62 -4.66 5.64
CA ARG A 105 13.01 -5.09 5.42
C ARG A 105 13.11 -6.51 4.87
N HIS A 106 12.27 -7.42 5.38
CA HIS A 106 12.28 -8.84 5.03
C HIS A 106 10.94 -9.30 4.42
N LEU A 107 10.33 -8.48 3.56
CA LEU A 107 9.00 -8.76 2.98
C LEU A 107 8.87 -10.16 2.36
N CYS A 108 9.93 -10.66 1.73
CA CYS A 108 9.97 -12.03 1.20
C CYS A 108 9.79 -13.10 2.29
N ALA A 109 10.46 -12.94 3.43
CA ALA A 109 10.32 -13.85 4.55
C ALA A 109 8.92 -13.76 5.18
N GLU A 110 8.33 -12.55 5.24
CA GLU A 110 6.96 -12.38 5.72
C GLU A 110 5.94 -13.09 4.81
N ILE A 111 6.12 -12.99 3.49
CA ILE A 111 5.29 -13.68 2.50
C ILE A 111 5.41 -15.20 2.66
N HIS A 112 6.64 -15.74 2.69
CA HIS A 112 6.85 -17.17 2.87
C HIS A 112 6.28 -17.67 4.20
N MET A 113 6.42 -16.91 5.28
CA MET A 113 5.81 -17.30 6.56
C MET A 113 4.29 -17.44 6.46
N ILE A 114 3.61 -16.59 5.70
CA ILE A 114 2.17 -16.71 5.49
C ILE A 114 1.88 -17.90 4.56
N ASP A 115 2.57 -18.02 3.42
CA ASP A 115 2.36 -19.13 2.46
C ASP A 115 2.59 -20.51 3.11
N ASP A 116 3.63 -20.66 3.94
CA ASP A 116 4.01 -21.96 4.52
C ASP A 116 3.11 -22.39 5.69
N LEU A 117 2.48 -21.44 6.38
CA LEU A 117 1.76 -21.69 7.64
C LEU A 117 0.25 -21.37 7.57
N MET A 118 -0.23 -20.81 6.46
CA MET A 118 -1.65 -20.55 6.26
C MET A 118 -2.41 -21.85 6.00
N GLU A 119 -3.60 -21.98 6.59
CA GLU A 119 -4.46 -23.14 6.37
C GLU A 119 -5.20 -23.03 5.00
N PRO A 120 -5.41 -24.13 4.25
CA PRO A 120 -5.95 -24.08 2.88
C PRO A 120 -7.32 -23.40 2.73
N TYR A 121 -8.15 -23.40 3.78
CA TYR A 121 -9.45 -22.72 3.74
C TYR A 121 -9.32 -21.19 3.77
N MET A 122 -8.19 -20.65 4.22
CA MET A 122 -7.91 -19.22 4.27
C MET A 122 -7.42 -18.66 2.93
N GLU A 123 -6.88 -19.52 2.06
CA GLU A 123 -6.37 -19.16 0.73
C GLU A 123 -7.45 -18.63 -0.22
N HIS A 124 -8.67 -19.16 -0.11
CA HIS A 124 -9.76 -18.90 -1.05
C HIS A 124 -10.71 -17.80 -0.58
N GLY A 125 -10.47 -17.22 0.60
CA GLY A 125 -11.24 -16.11 1.14
C GLY A 125 -10.70 -14.74 0.69
N GLU A 126 -11.42 -13.69 1.08
CA GLU A 126 -11.03 -12.30 0.81
C GLU A 126 -9.60 -11.98 1.28
N ARG A 127 -9.22 -12.44 2.48
CA ARG A 127 -7.84 -12.28 2.99
C ARG A 127 -6.80 -12.98 2.12
N GLY A 128 -7.13 -14.14 1.54
CA GLY A 128 -6.26 -14.86 0.61
C GLY A 128 -6.08 -14.12 -0.71
N LEU A 129 -7.14 -13.46 -1.20
CA LEU A 129 -7.05 -12.56 -2.36
C LEU A 129 -6.19 -11.33 -2.06
N MET A 130 -6.39 -10.66 -0.93
CA MET A 130 -5.57 -9.51 -0.51
C MET A 130 -4.10 -9.90 -0.34
N PHE A 131 -3.83 -11.09 0.19
CA PHE A 131 -2.48 -11.62 0.27
C PHE A 131 -1.88 -11.93 -1.10
N THR A 132 -2.67 -12.49 -2.03
CA THR A 132 -2.25 -12.66 -3.43
C THR A 132 -1.88 -11.34 -4.08
N THR A 133 -2.61 -10.26 -3.78
CA THR A 133 -2.26 -8.90 -4.20
C THR A 133 -0.91 -8.46 -3.64
N LEU A 134 -0.63 -8.69 -2.34
CA LEU A 134 0.70 -8.42 -1.75
C LEU A 134 1.83 -9.20 -2.45
N LYS A 135 1.59 -10.46 -2.82
CA LYS A 135 2.55 -11.26 -3.58
C LYS A 135 2.80 -10.67 -4.96
N ALA A 136 1.76 -10.24 -5.66
CA ALA A 136 1.88 -9.55 -6.95
C ALA A 136 2.71 -8.26 -6.82
N CYS A 137 2.44 -7.47 -5.76
CA CYS A 137 3.20 -6.27 -5.46
C CYS A 137 4.69 -6.56 -5.26
N TYR A 138 5.01 -7.56 -4.42
CA TYR A 138 6.38 -7.99 -4.19
C TYR A 138 7.07 -8.45 -5.48
N PHE A 139 6.39 -9.26 -6.30
CA PHE A 139 6.91 -9.74 -7.58
C PHE A 139 7.25 -8.58 -8.53
N GLN A 140 6.36 -7.59 -8.65
CA GLN A 140 6.60 -6.39 -9.44
C GLN A 140 7.84 -5.63 -8.95
N ILE A 141 7.98 -5.44 -7.63
CA ILE A 141 9.14 -4.76 -7.03
C ILE A 141 10.45 -5.51 -7.30
N GLN A 142 10.43 -6.85 -7.34
CA GLN A 142 11.63 -7.65 -7.67
C GLN A 142 12.02 -7.50 -9.13
N ASN A 143 11.06 -7.56 -10.05
CA ASN A 143 11.32 -7.44 -11.48
C ASN A 143 11.83 -6.06 -11.87
N GLU A 144 11.35 -4.99 -11.23
CA GLU A 144 11.83 -3.62 -11.46
C GLU A 144 13.26 -3.39 -10.93
N LYS A 145 13.76 -4.24 -10.02
CA LYS A 145 15.16 -4.19 -9.53
C LYS A 145 16.14 -4.90 -10.45
N LEU A 146 15.66 -5.80 -11.32
CA LEU A 146 16.45 -6.42 -12.38
C LEU A 146 16.44 -5.44 -13.57
N PRO A 147 17.54 -4.72 -13.86
CA PRO A 147 17.62 -4.05 -15.14
C PRO A 147 17.56 -5.16 -16.19
N LEU A 148 16.55 -5.12 -17.05
CA LEU A 148 16.58 -5.82 -18.33
C LEU A 148 17.84 -5.32 -19.05
N HIS A 149 18.89 -6.14 -19.02
CA HIS A 149 20.11 -5.94 -19.78
C HIS A 149 19.95 -6.51 -21.18
#